data_AF-A0A3N4J6I7-F1
#
_entry.id   AF-A0A3N4J6I7-F1
#
_cell.length_a   1.000
_cell.length_b   1.000
_cell.length_c   1.000
_cell.angle_alpha   90.00
_cell.angle_beta   90.00
_cell.angle_gamma   90.00
#
_symmetry.space_group_name_H-M   'P 1'
#
loop_
_entity.id
_entity.type
_entity.pdbx_description
1 polymer ?
#
loop_
_entity_poly.entity_id
_entity_poly.type
_entity_poly.pdbx_seq_one_letter_code
_entity_poly.pdbx_strand_id
1 'polypeptide(L)'
;MSWEKDSHHLSLAFLSTLASSSEAPSIIVEILADLETEAALTPFSSDSANILSNFYSIYFFALFLCDDLNEARFLSKRIPAQALQSDPLLISTYTLLRFLYTRNYAETYTVFNSAPWSEHVNPLVVRFRDYHRQKTVVLLSKAYSSISPVQASIYLGFKGDEPRLQAYVAERGWLLDESGLLKPAPVEVEEGGMDTDADGNDMRIAILSGLVTHLTEV
;
A
#
# COMPACT_ATOMS: atom_id res chain seq x y z
N MET A 1 21.60 -16.43 26.96
CA MET A 1 21.95 -16.33 25.53
C MET A 1 21.77 -14.88 25.12
N SER A 2 22.86 -14.15 24.92
CA SER A 2 22.86 -12.71 24.64
C SER A 2 23.31 -12.46 23.21
N TRP A 3 22.43 -12.72 22.23
CA TRP A 3 22.70 -12.44 20.81
C TRP A 3 21.47 -12.00 19.99
N GLU A 4 20.28 -11.78 20.59
CA GLU A 4 19.06 -11.34 19.87
C GLU A 4 18.85 -9.82 19.82
N LYS A 5 19.91 -9.05 20.07
CA LYS A 5 20.03 -7.63 19.72
C LYS A 5 21.28 -7.47 18.88
N ASP A 6 21.39 -8.23 17.80
CA ASP A 6 22.21 -7.78 16.68
C ASP A 6 21.56 -6.48 16.22
N SER A 7 22.14 -5.38 16.68
CA SER A 7 21.83 -3.99 16.35
C SER A 7 21.28 -3.90 14.93
N HIS A 8 20.00 -3.54 14.84
CA HIS A 8 19.40 -3.01 13.61
C HIS A 8 20.24 -1.80 13.23
N HIS A 9 21.27 -2.04 12.43
CA HIS A 9 22.15 -1.01 11.90
C HIS A 9 21.73 -0.81 10.45
N LEU A 10 21.66 0.45 10.04
CA LEU A 10 21.28 0.83 8.70
C LEU A 10 22.27 0.23 7.69
N SER A 11 21.89 -0.90 7.06
CA SER A 11 22.69 -1.58 6.05
C SER A 11 21.84 -2.04 4.87
N LEU A 12 22.44 -2.05 3.68
CA LEU A 12 21.75 -2.50 2.46
C LEU A 12 21.33 -3.98 2.53
N ALA A 13 22.15 -4.82 3.16
CA ALA A 13 21.84 -6.24 3.32
C ALA A 13 20.59 -6.45 4.20
N PHE A 14 20.50 -5.70 5.31
CA PHE A 14 19.32 -5.73 6.17
C PHE A 14 18.07 -5.24 5.41
N LEU A 15 18.18 -4.11 4.71
CA LEU A 15 17.08 -3.55 3.92
C LEU A 15 16.58 -4.50 2.82
N SER A 16 17.49 -5.17 2.12
CA SER A 16 17.13 -6.16 1.10
C SER A 16 16.43 -7.39 1.70
N THR A 17 16.85 -7.81 2.89
CA THR A 17 16.24 -8.91 3.63
C THR A 17 14.83 -8.54 4.09
N LEU A 18 14.67 -7.34 4.64
CA LEU A 18 13.39 -6.81 5.08
C LEU A 18 12.41 -6.65 3.91
N ALA A 19 12.87 -6.12 2.77
CA ALA A 19 12.06 -5.96 1.57
C ALA A 19 11.59 -7.31 0.97
N SER A 20 12.40 -8.37 1.15
CA SER A 20 12.06 -9.72 0.70
C SER A 20 11.24 -10.50 1.73
N SER A 21 11.11 -9.99 2.96
CA SER A 21 10.36 -10.65 4.03
C SER A 21 8.86 -10.65 3.73
N SER A 22 8.21 -11.78 4.04
CA SER A 22 6.74 -11.93 3.93
C SER A 22 5.99 -11.36 5.14
N GLU A 23 6.66 -10.63 6.02
CA GLU A 23 6.07 -10.01 7.20
C GLU A 23 4.91 -9.05 6.86
N ALA A 24 4.08 -8.80 7.87
CA ALA A 24 2.99 -7.84 7.77
C ALA A 24 3.55 -6.43 7.47
N PRO A 25 2.94 -5.65 6.56
CA PRO A 25 3.41 -4.32 6.21
C PRO A 25 3.58 -3.37 7.41
N SER A 26 2.75 -3.52 8.44
CA SER A 26 2.80 -2.72 9.67
C SER A 26 4.10 -2.96 10.48
N ILE A 27 4.58 -4.21 10.53
CA ILE A 27 5.82 -4.56 11.24
C ILE A 27 7.02 -3.95 10.52
N ILE A 28 7.00 -4.00 9.18
CA ILE A 28 8.03 -3.37 8.34
C ILE A 28 8.09 -1.86 8.62
N VAL A 29 6.93 -1.20 8.74
CA VAL A 29 6.86 0.22 9.09
C VAL A 29 7.44 0.50 10.48
N GLU A 30 7.11 -0.31 11.48
CA GLU A 30 7.63 -0.16 12.85
C GLU A 30 9.16 -0.27 12.90
N ILE A 31 9.72 -1.31 12.26
CA ILE A 31 11.18 -1.52 12.17
C ILE A 31 11.86 -0.34 11.46
N LEU A 32 11.26 0.17 10.37
CA LEU A 32 11.81 1.30 9.62
C LEU A 32 11.71 2.62 10.39
N ALA A 33 10.65 2.79 11.19
CA ALA A 33 10.51 3.97 12.05
C ALA A 33 11.60 4.04 13.12
N ASP A 34 11.98 2.91 13.72
CA ASP A 34 13.09 2.85 14.67
C ASP A 34 14.43 3.23 14.02
N LEU A 35 14.69 2.68 12.82
CA LEU A 35 15.88 2.96 12.02
C LEU A 35 15.94 4.37 11.45
N GLU A 36 14.83 5.09 11.43
CA GLU A 36 14.76 6.44 10.88
C GLU A 36 15.61 7.43 11.68
N THR A 37 15.77 7.19 12.99
CA THR A 37 16.65 7.99 13.84
C THR A 37 18.11 7.93 13.39
N GLU A 38 18.58 6.74 13.01
CA GLU A 38 19.92 6.53 12.44
C GLU A 38 20.01 7.17 11.07
N ALA A 39 19.02 6.94 10.20
CA ALA A 39 18.97 7.51 8.85
C ALA A 39 18.99 9.05 8.84
N ALA A 40 18.33 9.69 9.81
CA ALA A 40 18.30 11.14 9.96
C ALA A 40 19.64 11.75 10.41
N LEU A 41 20.45 10.98 11.14
CA LEU A 41 21.79 11.41 11.59
C LEU A 41 22.85 11.25 10.50
N THR A 42 22.66 10.31 9.58
CA THR A 42 23.55 10.14 8.42
C THR A 42 23.43 11.31 7.44
N PRO A 43 24.52 12.04 7.15
CA PRO A 43 24.48 13.09 6.16
C PRO A 43 24.24 12.50 4.77
N PHE A 44 23.51 13.21 3.92
CA PHE A 44 23.33 12.84 2.51
C PHE A 44 24.61 13.17 1.73
N SER A 45 25.56 12.23 1.69
CA SER A 45 26.84 12.30 0.98
C SER A 45 26.87 11.25 -0.12
N SER A 46 27.81 11.33 -1.06
CA SER A 46 27.96 10.36 -2.15
C SER A 46 28.03 8.91 -1.66
N ASP A 47 28.66 8.67 -0.51
CA ASP A 47 28.86 7.32 0.05
C ASP A 47 27.60 6.75 0.71
N SER A 48 26.78 7.60 1.33
CA SER A 48 25.58 7.22 2.09
C SER A 48 24.28 7.40 1.30
N ALA A 49 24.31 8.14 0.19
CA ALA A 49 23.14 8.44 -0.63
C ALA A 49 22.43 7.18 -1.10
N ASN A 50 23.18 6.17 -1.55
CA ASN A 50 22.59 4.90 -1.99
C ASN A 50 21.81 4.21 -0.85
N ILE A 51 22.35 4.19 0.36
CA ILE A 51 21.70 3.57 1.52
C ILE A 51 20.45 4.33 1.91
N LEU A 52 20.53 5.66 2.02
CA LEU A 52 19.40 6.52 2.36
C LEU A 52 18.27 6.40 1.33
N SER A 53 18.59 6.40 0.04
CA SER A 53 17.59 6.34 -1.03
C SER A 53 16.86 5.01 -1.05
N ASN A 54 17.56 3.90 -0.84
CA ASN A 54 16.92 2.60 -0.67
C ASN A 54 16.06 2.56 0.60
N PHE A 55 16.58 3.06 1.73
CA PHE A 55 15.86 3.12 3.00
C PHE A 55 14.52 3.85 2.88
N TYR A 56 14.56 5.12 2.44
CA TYR A 56 13.35 5.93 2.35
C TYR A 56 12.35 5.37 1.33
N SER A 57 12.83 4.75 0.25
CA SER A 57 11.94 4.18 -0.75
C SER A 57 11.26 2.90 -0.26
N ILE A 58 11.98 2.04 0.44
CA ILE A 58 11.40 0.89 1.15
C ILE A 58 10.36 1.37 2.15
N TYR A 59 10.64 2.45 2.90
CA TYR A 59 9.70 3.04 3.84
C TYR A 59 8.44 3.56 3.16
N PHE A 60 8.56 4.29 2.05
CA PHE A 60 7.41 4.70 1.25
C PHE A 60 6.57 3.50 0.80
N PHE A 61 7.17 2.44 0.27
CA PHE A 61 6.43 1.25 -0.17
C PHE A 61 5.76 0.51 0.98
N ALA A 62 6.39 0.45 2.15
CA ALA A 62 5.79 -0.11 3.36
C ALA A 62 4.53 0.69 3.76
N LEU A 63 4.61 2.02 3.74
CA LEU A 63 3.45 2.90 3.99
C LEU A 63 2.36 2.75 2.92
N PHE A 64 2.73 2.60 1.65
CA PHE A 64 1.76 2.37 0.57
C PHE A 64 1.02 1.04 0.74
N LEU A 65 1.69 -0.01 1.21
CA LEU A 65 1.07 -1.31 1.52
C LEU A 65 0.12 -1.22 2.72
N CYS A 66 0.37 -0.32 3.67
CA CYS A 66 -0.52 -0.02 4.79
C CYS A 66 -1.68 0.92 4.43
N ASP A 67 -1.77 1.37 3.17
CA ASP A 67 -2.71 2.41 2.71
C ASP A 67 -2.58 3.77 3.43
N ASP A 68 -1.48 4.02 4.14
CA ASP A 68 -1.25 5.28 4.84
C ASP A 68 -0.51 6.30 3.97
N LEU A 69 -1.26 6.90 3.05
CA LEU A 69 -0.74 7.95 2.17
C LEU A 69 -0.48 9.27 2.90
N ASN A 70 -1.10 9.48 4.07
CA ASN A 70 -0.90 10.69 4.86
C ASN A 70 0.46 10.65 5.53
N GLU A 71 0.80 9.52 6.15
CA GLU A 71 2.11 9.33 6.76
C GLU A 71 3.22 9.37 5.71
N ALA A 72 3.01 8.77 4.53
CA ALA A 72 3.94 8.90 3.41
C ALA A 72 4.17 10.38 3.02
N ARG A 73 3.13 11.22 3.03
CA ARG A 73 3.27 12.65 2.76
C ARG A 73 4.03 13.39 3.86
N PHE A 74 3.89 12.99 5.13
CA PHE A 74 4.67 13.54 6.23
C PHE A 74 6.14 13.12 6.15
N LEU A 75 6.41 11.85 5.80
CA LEU A 75 7.77 11.35 5.53
C LEU A 75 8.48 12.19 4.47
N SER A 76 7.77 12.56 3.39
CA SER A 76 8.34 13.41 2.34
C SER A 76 8.75 14.82 2.81
N LYS A 77 8.26 15.28 3.96
CA LYS A 77 8.67 16.55 4.58
C LYS A 77 9.88 16.42 5.48
N ARG A 78 10.15 15.20 5.96
CA ARG A 78 11.28 14.87 6.84
C ARG A 78 12.55 14.61 6.03
N ILE A 79 12.41 14.04 4.83
CA ILE A 79 13.52 13.78 3.91
C ILE A 79 14.13 15.12 3.43
N PRO A 80 15.48 15.24 3.40
CA PRO A 80 16.14 16.42 2.83
C PRO A 80 15.72 16.67 1.39
N ALA A 81 15.35 17.91 1.06
CA ALA A 81 14.90 18.28 -0.28
C ALA A 81 15.94 17.99 -1.38
N GLN A 82 17.23 18.02 -1.03
CA GLN A 82 18.32 17.65 -1.93
C GLN A 82 18.18 16.20 -2.41
N ALA A 83 17.89 15.26 -1.52
CA ALA A 83 17.73 13.84 -1.84
C ALA A 83 16.53 13.60 -2.78
N LEU A 84 15.42 14.30 -2.54
CA LEU A 84 14.20 14.23 -3.37
C LEU A 84 14.36 14.86 -4.77
N GLN A 85 15.43 15.63 -5.02
CA GLN A 85 15.69 16.28 -6.31
C GLN A 85 16.87 15.69 -7.05
N SER A 86 17.82 15.04 -6.36
CA SER A 86 19.01 14.49 -6.97
C SER A 86 18.88 13.02 -7.33
N ASP A 87 18.16 12.23 -6.53
CA ASP A 87 18.13 10.78 -6.71
C ASP A 87 16.93 10.34 -7.57
N PRO A 88 17.14 9.71 -8.74
CA PRO A 88 16.06 9.27 -9.62
C PRO A 88 15.10 8.27 -8.98
N LEU A 89 15.58 7.46 -8.03
CA LEU A 89 14.78 6.46 -7.34
C LEU A 89 13.80 7.15 -6.37
N LEU A 90 14.27 8.13 -5.58
CA LEU A 90 13.42 8.90 -4.68
C LEU A 90 12.45 9.80 -5.46
N ILE A 91 12.90 10.42 -6.55
CA ILE A 91 12.03 11.22 -7.44
C ILE A 91 10.88 10.35 -7.97
N SER A 92 11.18 9.14 -8.42
CA SER A 92 10.18 8.20 -8.94
C SER A 92 9.19 7.78 -7.85
N THR A 93 9.68 7.47 -6.65
CA THR A 93 8.86 7.09 -5.50
C THR A 93 7.95 8.23 -5.04
N TYR A 94 8.47 9.46 -4.98
CA TYR A 94 7.66 10.64 -4.65
C TYR A 94 6.63 10.97 -5.73
N THR A 95 6.99 10.80 -7.00
CA THR A 95 6.05 10.94 -8.12
C THR A 95 4.94 9.91 -8.05
N LEU A 96 5.27 8.66 -7.67
CA LEU A 96 4.30 7.60 -7.41
C LEU A 96 3.33 7.99 -6.29
N LEU A 97 3.83 8.50 -5.16
CA LEU A 97 2.99 9.03 -4.07
C LEU A 97 2.00 10.08 -4.58
N ARG A 98 2.45 11.03 -5.40
CA ARG A 98 1.57 12.05 -5.99
C ARG A 98 0.45 11.42 -6.82
N PHE A 99 0.77 10.46 -7.68
CA PHE A 99 -0.23 9.80 -8.52
C PHE A 99 -1.22 8.97 -7.69
N LEU A 100 -0.74 8.24 -6.68
CA LEU A 100 -1.60 7.52 -5.74
C LEU A 100 -2.55 8.46 -5.01
N TYR A 101 -2.06 9.60 -4.52
CA TYR A 101 -2.88 10.59 -3.82
C TYR A 101 -3.95 11.22 -4.73
N THR A 102 -3.61 11.48 -6.01
CA THR A 102 -4.56 11.97 -7.02
C THR A 102 -5.44 10.87 -7.64
N ARG A 103 -5.24 9.60 -7.27
CA ARG A 103 -5.90 8.41 -7.85
C ARG A 103 -5.74 8.30 -9.37
N ASN A 104 -4.58 8.69 -9.90
CA ASN A 104 -4.29 8.57 -11.33
C ASN A 104 -3.70 7.19 -11.68
N TYR A 105 -4.57 6.22 -11.93
CA TYR A 105 -4.19 4.83 -12.23
C TYR A 105 -3.29 4.69 -13.46
N ALA A 106 -3.57 5.44 -14.53
CA ALA A 106 -2.80 5.36 -15.77
C ALA A 106 -1.32 5.68 -15.50
N GLU A 107 -1.08 6.80 -14.83
CA GLU A 107 0.28 7.26 -14.54
C GLU A 107 0.96 6.46 -13.43
N THR A 108 0.20 5.90 -12.48
CA THR A 108 0.76 4.96 -11.50
C THR A 108 1.41 3.76 -12.19
N TYR A 109 0.75 3.15 -13.18
CA TYR A 109 1.30 2.02 -13.92
C TYR A 109 2.40 2.41 -14.92
N THR A 110 2.41 3.64 -15.46
CA THR A 110 3.54 4.11 -16.27
C THR A 110 4.80 4.27 -15.41
N VAL A 111 4.68 4.79 -14.18
CA VAL A 111 5.80 4.92 -13.24
C VAL A 111 6.33 3.54 -12.83
N PHE A 112 5.48 2.57 -12.53
CA PHE A 112 5.93 1.21 -12.21
C PHE A 112 6.83 0.60 -13.29
N ASN A 113 6.55 0.85 -14.56
CA ASN A 113 7.28 0.27 -15.70
C ASN A 113 8.50 1.10 -16.13
N SER A 114 8.51 2.41 -15.87
CA SER A 114 9.56 3.33 -16.38
C SER A 114 10.59 3.72 -15.33
N ALA A 115 10.28 3.60 -14.04
CA ALA A 115 11.16 4.02 -12.97
C ALA A 115 12.37 3.08 -12.79
N PRO A 116 13.56 3.61 -12.47
CA PRO A 116 14.76 2.83 -12.19
C PRO A 116 14.72 2.27 -10.76
N TRP A 117 13.91 1.23 -10.53
CA TRP A 117 13.86 0.57 -9.23
C TRP A 117 15.18 -0.14 -8.92
N SER A 118 15.74 0.12 -7.74
CA SER A 118 16.89 -0.63 -7.22
C SER A 118 16.50 -2.08 -6.94
N GLU A 119 17.47 -2.98 -7.09
CA GLU A 119 17.30 -4.42 -6.82
C GLU A 119 16.78 -4.69 -5.41
N HIS A 120 17.15 -3.86 -4.43
CA HIS A 120 16.72 -3.99 -3.03
C HIS A 120 15.25 -3.61 -2.81
N VAL A 121 14.71 -2.70 -3.62
CA VAL A 121 13.32 -2.19 -3.47
C VAL A 121 12.35 -2.99 -4.33
N ASN A 122 12.83 -3.60 -5.41
CA ASN A 122 12.03 -4.32 -6.39
C ASN A 122 11.06 -5.37 -5.81
N PRO A 123 11.42 -6.17 -4.78
CA PRO A 123 10.48 -7.10 -4.16
C PRO A 123 9.22 -6.41 -3.60
N LEU A 124 9.39 -5.27 -2.93
CA LEU A 124 8.28 -4.47 -2.40
C LEU A 124 7.49 -3.77 -3.50
N VAL A 125 8.15 -3.31 -4.57
CA VAL A 125 7.47 -2.72 -5.73
C VAL A 125 6.50 -3.72 -6.34
N VAL A 126 6.96 -4.96 -6.57
CA VAL A 126 6.13 -6.03 -7.13
C VAL A 126 4.98 -6.36 -6.18
N ARG A 127 5.28 -6.54 -4.88
CA ARG A 127 4.27 -6.79 -3.85
C ARG A 127 3.19 -5.70 -3.81
N PHE A 128 3.60 -4.44 -3.84
CA PHE A 128 2.68 -3.30 -3.83
C PHE A 128 1.88 -3.18 -5.13
N ARG A 129 2.49 -3.41 -6.29
CA ARG A 129 1.79 -3.40 -7.58
C ARG A 129 0.64 -4.41 -7.59
N ASP A 130 0.90 -5.63 -7.10
CA ASP A 130 -0.08 -6.70 -7.09
C ASP A 130 -1.17 -6.44 -6.04
N TYR A 131 -0.80 -5.93 -4.86
CA TYR A 131 -1.73 -5.43 -3.84
C TYR A 131 -2.65 -4.33 -4.39
N HIS A 132 -2.07 -3.30 -5.01
CA HIS A 132 -2.81 -2.17 -5.60
C HIS A 132 -3.78 -2.65 -6.68
N ARG A 133 -3.36 -3.59 -7.53
CA ARG A 133 -4.24 -4.18 -8.56
C ARG A 133 -5.39 -4.94 -7.91
N GLN A 134 -5.12 -5.79 -6.93
CA GLN A 134 -6.17 -6.55 -6.23
C GLN A 134 -7.17 -5.63 -5.52
N LYS A 135 -6.68 -4.61 -4.83
CA LYS A 135 -7.53 -3.58 -4.21
C LYS A 135 -8.39 -2.85 -5.25
N THR A 136 -7.82 -2.55 -6.42
CA THR A 136 -8.54 -1.90 -7.50
C THR A 136 -9.63 -2.80 -8.10
N VAL A 137 -9.38 -4.11 -8.25
CA VAL A 137 -10.44 -5.07 -8.66
C VAL A 137 -11.62 -5.00 -7.71
N VAL A 138 -11.36 -5.06 -6.40
CA VAL A 138 -12.42 -5.00 -5.37
C VAL A 138 -13.14 -3.65 -5.40
N LEU A 139 -12.43 -2.57 -5.68
CA LEU A 139 -13.06 -1.26 -5.83
C LEU A 139 -13.98 -1.20 -7.06
N LEU A 140 -13.52 -1.75 -8.19
CA LEU A 140 -14.31 -1.77 -9.42
C LEU A 140 -15.55 -2.63 -9.28
N SER A 141 -15.48 -3.76 -8.57
CA SER A 141 -16.66 -4.59 -8.31
C SER A 141 -17.70 -3.92 -7.41
N LYS A 142 -17.26 -3.06 -6.49
CA LYS A 142 -18.17 -2.27 -5.65
C LYS A 142 -18.78 -1.08 -6.41
N ALA A 143 -17.99 -0.43 -7.27
CA ALA A 143 -18.39 0.83 -7.90
C ALA A 143 -19.16 0.66 -9.21
N TYR A 144 -18.99 -0.46 -9.92
CA TYR A 144 -19.55 -0.66 -11.26
C TYR A 144 -20.33 -1.97 -11.37
N SER A 145 -21.56 -1.89 -11.86
CA SER A 145 -22.31 -3.07 -12.32
C SER A 145 -21.84 -3.56 -13.70
N SER A 146 -21.34 -2.65 -14.54
CA SER A 146 -20.76 -2.93 -15.85
C SER A 146 -19.71 -1.89 -16.20
N ILE A 147 -18.59 -2.31 -16.79
CA ILE A 147 -17.46 -1.44 -17.15
C ILE A 147 -16.94 -1.77 -18.55
N SER A 148 -16.50 -0.74 -19.29
CA SER A 148 -15.84 -0.94 -20.58
C SER A 148 -14.48 -1.63 -20.41
N PRO A 149 -14.10 -2.58 -21.28
CA PRO A 149 -12.77 -3.19 -21.28
C PRO A 149 -11.63 -2.15 -21.38
N VAL A 150 -11.84 -1.07 -22.14
CA VAL A 150 -10.86 0.01 -22.29
C VAL A 150 -10.62 0.71 -20.96
N GLN A 151 -11.68 1.05 -20.23
CA GLN A 151 -11.57 1.70 -18.91
C GLN A 151 -10.99 0.75 -17.87
N ALA A 152 -11.44 -0.51 -17.86
CA ALA A 152 -10.89 -1.53 -16.97
C ALA A 152 -9.38 -1.75 -17.20
N SER A 153 -8.93 -1.71 -18.46
CA SER A 153 -7.51 -1.82 -18.81
C SER A 153 -6.67 -0.70 -18.19
N ILE A 154 -7.22 0.53 -18.11
CA ILE A 154 -6.54 1.68 -17.50
C ILE A 154 -6.44 1.50 -15.99
N TYR A 155 -7.54 1.13 -15.33
CA TYR A 155 -7.56 0.95 -13.88
C TYR A 155 -6.68 -0.21 -13.39
N LEU A 156 -6.57 -1.30 -14.16
CA LEU A 156 -5.80 -2.49 -13.76
C LEU A 156 -4.35 -2.49 -14.29
N GLY A 157 -3.99 -1.53 -15.15
CA GLY A 157 -2.65 -1.38 -15.69
C GLY A 157 -2.34 -2.28 -16.88
N PHE A 158 -3.36 -2.70 -17.64
CA PHE A 158 -3.26 -3.51 -18.87
C PHE A 158 -3.52 -2.68 -20.12
N LYS A 159 -3.18 -1.38 -20.10
CA LYS A 159 -3.41 -0.47 -21.23
C LYS A 159 -2.74 -1.02 -22.51
N GLY A 160 -3.56 -1.38 -23.50
CA GLY A 160 -3.09 -1.96 -24.77
C GLY A 160 -2.88 -3.47 -24.78
N ASP A 161 -3.23 -4.18 -23.71
CA ASP A 161 -3.14 -5.64 -23.60
C ASP A 161 -4.49 -6.23 -23.12
N GLU A 162 -5.48 -6.15 -23.99
CA GLU A 162 -6.84 -6.68 -23.77
C GLU A 162 -6.89 -8.20 -23.49
N PRO A 163 -6.11 -9.08 -24.14
CA PRO A 163 -6.19 -10.51 -23.84
C PRO A 163 -5.67 -10.84 -22.43
N ARG A 164 -4.59 -10.18 -21.95
CA ARG A 164 -4.15 -10.36 -20.56
C ARG A 164 -5.15 -9.83 -19.56
N LEU A 165 -5.79 -8.70 -19.86
CA LEU A 165 -6.88 -8.18 -19.04
C LEU A 165 -7.99 -9.24 -18.92
N GLN A 166 -8.48 -9.77 -20.05
CA GLN A 166 -9.57 -10.75 -20.03
C GLN A 166 -9.21 -12.00 -19.23
N ALA A 167 -8.00 -12.56 -19.39
CA ALA A 167 -7.54 -13.69 -18.60
C ALA A 167 -7.51 -13.38 -17.10
N TYR A 168 -6.89 -12.26 -16.71
CA TYR A 168 -6.75 -11.84 -15.31
C TYR A 168 -8.09 -11.63 -14.60
N VAL A 169 -9.06 -11.10 -15.35
CA VAL A 169 -10.38 -10.74 -14.83
C VAL A 169 -11.32 -11.96 -14.84
N ALA A 170 -11.19 -12.86 -15.83
CA ALA A 170 -11.94 -14.13 -15.88
C ALA A 170 -11.58 -15.06 -14.71
N GLU A 171 -10.30 -15.11 -14.30
CA GLU A 171 -9.85 -15.82 -13.09
C GLU A 171 -10.55 -15.32 -11.81
N ARG A 172 -11.03 -14.08 -11.82
CA ARG A 172 -11.71 -13.43 -10.69
C ARG A 172 -13.23 -13.43 -10.84
N GLY A 173 -13.75 -14.22 -11.79
CA GLY A 173 -15.18 -14.47 -11.97
C GLY A 173 -15.95 -13.35 -12.67
N TRP A 174 -15.28 -12.39 -13.33
CA TRP A 174 -16.02 -11.38 -14.10
C TRP A 174 -16.49 -11.98 -15.41
N LEU A 175 -17.68 -11.55 -15.84
CA LEU A 175 -18.33 -12.07 -17.04
C LEU A 175 -18.25 -11.04 -18.17
N LEU A 176 -18.06 -11.52 -19.40
CA LEU A 176 -18.22 -10.69 -20.60
C LEU A 176 -19.68 -10.77 -21.05
N ASP A 177 -20.34 -9.62 -21.13
CA ASP A 177 -21.70 -9.51 -21.66
C ASP A 177 -21.71 -9.59 -23.19
N GLU A 178 -22.85 -9.96 -23.78
CA GLU A 178 -23.05 -9.96 -25.24
C GLU A 178 -22.81 -8.56 -25.85
N SER A 179 -23.02 -7.52 -25.05
CA SER A 179 -22.74 -6.11 -25.34
C SER A 179 -21.25 -5.75 -25.41
N GLY A 180 -20.34 -6.67 -25.07
CA GLY A 180 -18.90 -6.42 -25.00
C GLY A 180 -18.44 -5.67 -23.74
N LEU A 181 -19.30 -5.54 -22.74
CA LEU A 181 -18.97 -4.95 -21.43
C LEU A 181 -18.55 -6.02 -20.43
N LEU A 182 -17.66 -5.66 -19.52
CA LEU A 182 -17.27 -6.52 -18.41
C LEU A 182 -18.23 -6.29 -17.24
N LYS A 183 -18.73 -7.38 -16.65
CA LYS A 183 -19.53 -7.38 -15.43
C LYS A 183 -18.65 -7.84 -14.28
N PRO A 184 -18.24 -6.93 -13.37
CA PRO A 184 -17.48 -7.29 -12.20
C PRO A 184 -18.20 -8.31 -11.32
N ALA A 185 -17.46 -9.30 -10.83
CA ALA A 185 -17.98 -10.25 -9.85
C ALA A 185 -18.33 -9.48 -8.57
N PRO A 186 -19.57 -9.61 -8.04
CA PRO A 186 -19.92 -9.05 -6.75
C PRO A 186 -18.95 -9.59 -5.71
N VAL A 187 -18.22 -8.70 -5.03
CA VAL A 187 -17.51 -9.10 -3.82
C VAL A 187 -18.59 -9.14 -2.75
N GLU A 188 -18.84 -10.32 -2.18
CA GLU A 188 -19.60 -10.43 -0.94
C GLU A 188 -18.88 -9.55 0.07
N VAL A 189 -19.45 -8.36 0.28
CA VAL A 189 -19.02 -7.52 1.36
C VAL A 189 -19.57 -8.25 2.57
N GLU A 190 -18.69 -8.80 3.42
CA GLU A 190 -18.97 -8.78 4.84
C GLU A 190 -19.10 -7.30 5.18
N GLU A 191 -20.28 -6.74 4.91
CA GLU A 191 -20.64 -5.46 5.44
C GLU A 191 -20.54 -5.70 6.93
N GLY A 192 -19.57 -5.07 7.57
CA GLY A 192 -19.74 -4.63 8.96
C GLY A 192 -20.90 -3.63 9.07
N GLY A 193 -22.01 -3.85 8.35
CA GLY A 193 -23.32 -3.66 8.90
C GLY A 193 -23.26 -4.37 10.23
N MET A 194 -23.56 -3.64 11.27
CA MET A 194 -23.75 -4.23 12.58
C MET A 194 -24.88 -5.22 12.40
N ASP A 195 -24.53 -6.46 12.07
CA ASP A 195 -25.40 -7.60 12.25
C ASP A 195 -25.89 -7.41 13.68
N THR A 196 -27.20 -7.25 13.82
CA THR A 196 -27.84 -7.32 15.12
C THR A 196 -27.78 -8.77 15.56
N ASP A 197 -26.56 -9.28 15.70
CA ASP A 197 -26.26 -10.53 16.35
C ASP A 197 -26.72 -10.35 17.79
N ALA A 198 -27.30 -11.41 18.36
CA ALA A 198 -27.78 -11.40 19.74
C ALA A 198 -26.68 -10.91 20.71
N ASP A 199 -25.41 -11.21 20.40
CA ASP A 199 -24.23 -10.77 21.15
C ASP A 199 -23.99 -9.25 21.09
N GLY A 200 -24.17 -8.62 19.92
CA GLY A 200 -24.11 -7.16 19.78
C GLY A 200 -25.25 -6.44 20.50
N ASN A 201 -26.40 -7.09 20.63
CA ASN A 201 -27.53 -6.57 21.39
C ASN A 201 -27.30 -6.71 22.90
N ASP A 202 -26.75 -7.84 23.37
CA ASP A 202 -26.39 -8.05 24.78
C ASP A 202 -25.31 -7.06 25.26
N MET A 203 -24.32 -6.77 24.41
CA MET A 203 -23.31 -5.75 24.69
C MET A 203 -23.94 -4.36 24.88
N ARG A 204 -24.92 -4.00 24.04
CA ARG A 204 -25.67 -2.74 24.16
C ARG A 204 -26.50 -2.69 25.43
N ILE A 205 -27.16 -3.77 25.81
CA ILE A 205 -27.93 -3.87 27.06
C ILE A 205 -27.02 -3.73 28.28
N ALA A 206 -25.83 -4.35 28.26
CA ALA A 206 -24.84 -4.22 29.33
C ALA A 206 -24.35 -2.76 29.49
N ILE A 207 -24.09 -2.06 28.37
CA ILE A 207 -23.68 -0.65 28.38
C ILE A 207 -24.79 0.25 28.94
N LEU A 208 -26.03 0.04 28.49
CA LEU A 208 -27.19 0.80 28.97
C LEU A 208 -27.45 0.55 30.46
N SER A 209 -27.33 -0.70 30.92
CA SER A 209 -27.44 -1.03 32.33
C SER A 209 -26.38 -0.30 33.17
N GLY A 210 -25.12 -0.27 32.71
CA GLY A 210 -24.03 0.42 33.39
C GLY A 210 -24.24 1.95 33.49
N LEU A 211 -24.82 2.56 32.46
CA LEU A 211 -25.16 3.99 32.47
C LEU A 211 -26.31 4.29 33.45
N VAL A 212 -27.33 3.43 33.51
CA VAL A 212 -28.46 3.61 34.45
C VAL A 212 -28.01 3.44 35.90
N THR A 213 -27.14 2.48 36.20
CA THR A 213 -26.57 2.35 37.55
C THR A 213 -25.76 3.59 37.94
N HIS A 214 -24.95 4.11 37.01
CA HIS A 214 -24.15 5.31 37.28
C HIS A 214 -25.01 6.58 37.47
N LEU A 215 -26.20 6.66 36.85
CA LEU A 215 -27.12 7.78 37.01
C LEU A 215 -27.98 7.70 38.29
N THR A 216 -28.11 6.52 38.88
CA THR A 216 -28.95 6.29 40.06
C THR A 216 -28.16 6.32 41.38
N GLU A 217 -26.83 6.37 41.31
CA GLU A 217 -25.92 6.49 42.47
C GLU A 217 -25.57 7.95 42.86
N VAL A 218 -26.28 8.96 42.32
CA VAL A 218 -26.17 10.38 42.71
C VAL A 218 -27.46 10.84 43.41
#